data_AF-A0A947NDY4-F1
#
_entry.id   AF-A0A947NDY4-F1
#
_cell.length_a   1.000
_cell.length_b   1.000
_cell.length_c   1.000
_cell.angle_alpha   90.00
_cell.angle_beta   90.00
_cell.angle_gamma   90.00
#
_symmetry.space_group_name_H-M   'P 1'
#
loop_
_entity.id
_entity.type
_entity.pdbx_description
1 polymer ?
#
loop_
_entity_poly.entity_id
_entity_poly.type
_entity_poly.pdbx_seq_one_letter_code
_entity_poly.pdbx_strand_id
1 'polypeptide(L)'
;MFRKYILKPAVWHRKTLEFEWDTESGEVRGPGADLVISMAASAVKEGSVTGHPYPTSYDITDPLHNISEMAVLLGQDWILSEDLASAYPAEEDTDTAIFAGEDGIEHDISKQILH
;
A
#
# COMPACT_ATOMS: atom_id res chain seq x y z
N MET A 1 5.34 -16.69 -14.67
CA MET A 1 4.42 -17.87 -14.57
C MET A 1 3.03 -17.44 -14.10
N PHE A 2 1.94 -17.86 -14.77
CA PHE A 2 0.56 -17.51 -14.37
C PHE A 2 0.16 -18.13 -13.03
N ARG A 3 -0.36 -17.30 -12.13
CA ARG A 3 -0.96 -17.70 -10.85
C ARG A 3 -2.45 -17.39 -10.87
N LYS A 4 -3.28 -18.34 -10.42
CA LYS A 4 -4.72 -18.16 -10.32
C LYS A 4 -5.09 -17.56 -8.96
N TYR A 5 -5.83 -16.46 -8.98
CA TYR A 5 -6.36 -15.77 -7.81
C TYR A 5 -7.89 -15.80 -7.81
N ILE A 6 -8.47 -16.17 -6.66
CA ILE A 6 -9.92 -16.16 -6.42
C ILE A 6 -10.15 -15.38 -5.13
N LEU A 7 -10.47 -14.09 -5.27
CA LEU A 7 -10.66 -13.20 -4.15
C LEU A 7 -12.14 -13.04 -3.81
N LYS A 8 -12.46 -13.18 -2.53
CA LYS A 8 -13.82 -12.97 -2.04
C LYS A 8 -14.08 -11.48 -1.83
N PRO A 9 -15.29 -10.98 -2.09
CA PRO A 9 -15.59 -9.57 -1.85
C PRO A 9 -15.50 -9.27 -0.35
N ALA A 10 -14.79 -8.19 -0.01
CA ALA A 10 -14.75 -7.67 1.36
C ALA A 10 -15.93 -6.71 1.61
N VAL A 11 -16.45 -6.08 0.55
CA VAL A 11 -17.56 -5.14 0.59
C VAL A 11 -18.82 -5.71 -0.08
N TRP A 12 -19.99 -5.34 0.44
CA TRP A 12 -21.29 -5.93 0.06
C TRP A 12 -21.73 -5.69 -1.39
N HIS A 13 -21.17 -4.69 -2.08
CA HIS A 13 -21.51 -4.34 -3.47
C HIS A 13 -20.53 -4.93 -4.50
N ARG A 14 -19.49 -5.64 -4.06
CA ARG A 14 -18.53 -6.33 -4.93
C ARG A 14 -18.88 -7.80 -5.09
N LYS A 15 -18.40 -8.40 -6.18
CA LYS A 15 -18.52 -9.84 -6.47
C LYS A 15 -17.16 -10.51 -6.31
N THR A 16 -17.16 -11.84 -6.21
CA THR A 16 -15.93 -12.64 -6.27
C THR A 16 -15.14 -12.28 -7.51
N LEU A 17 -13.85 -11.98 -7.32
CA LEU A 17 -12.94 -11.65 -8.40
C LEU A 17 -12.07 -12.88 -8.69
N GLU A 18 -12.21 -13.42 -9.89
CA GLU A 18 -11.39 -14.53 -10.38
C GLU A 18 -10.54 -14.05 -11.54
N PHE A 19 -9.23 -14.18 -11.42
CA PHE A 19 -8.28 -13.82 -12.47
C PHE A 19 -7.02 -14.68 -12.37
N GLU A 20 -6.29 -14.74 -13.48
CA GLU A 20 -4.96 -15.30 -13.57
C GLU A 20 -3.99 -14.15 -13.81
N TRP A 21 -2.87 -14.14 -13.12
CA TRP A 21 -1.90 -13.06 -13.22
C TRP A 21 -0.48 -13.61 -13.30
N ASP A 22 0.28 -13.06 -14.24
CA ASP A 22 1.69 -13.32 -14.43
C ASP A 22 2.48 -12.07 -14.02
N THR A 23 3.15 -12.15 -12.87
CA THR A 23 3.89 -11.02 -12.29
C THR A 23 5.14 -10.62 -13.09
N GLU A 24 5.67 -11.53 -13.92
CA GLU A 24 6.87 -11.28 -14.72
C GLU A 24 6.56 -10.50 -16.01
N SER A 25 5.43 -10.82 -16.65
CA SER A 25 4.99 -10.18 -17.89
C SER A 25 3.94 -9.09 -17.70
N GLY A 26 3.39 -8.96 -16.49
CA GLY A 26 2.29 -8.05 -16.18
C GLY A 26 0.95 -8.46 -16.79
N GLU A 27 0.86 -9.66 -17.34
CA GLU A 27 -0.32 -10.10 -18.07
C GLU A 27 -1.39 -10.66 -17.12
N VAL A 28 -2.61 -10.15 -17.25
CA VAL A 28 -3.78 -10.59 -16.47
C VAL A 28 -4.81 -11.23 -17.41
N ARG A 29 -5.32 -12.40 -17.04
CA ARG A 29 -6.27 -13.20 -17.83
C ARG A 29 -7.43 -13.70 -16.97
N GLY A 30 -8.50 -14.17 -17.62
CA GLY A 30 -9.69 -14.71 -16.95
C GLY A 30 -10.84 -13.70 -16.82
N PRO A 31 -11.93 -14.09 -16.14
CA PRO A 31 -13.19 -13.34 -16.16
C PRO A 31 -13.11 -11.99 -15.42
N GLY A 32 -12.19 -11.85 -14.47
CA GLY A 32 -11.93 -10.61 -13.73
C GLY A 32 -10.80 -9.75 -14.30
N ALA A 33 -10.12 -10.18 -15.37
CA ALA A 33 -8.92 -9.51 -15.86
C ALA A 33 -9.17 -8.07 -16.30
N ASP A 34 -10.24 -7.84 -17.05
CA ASP A 34 -10.57 -6.51 -17.58
C ASP A 34 -10.82 -5.49 -16.45
N LEU A 35 -11.41 -5.95 -15.34
CA LEU A 35 -11.62 -5.15 -14.15
C LEU A 35 -10.28 -4.82 -13.47
N VAL A 36 -9.41 -5.81 -13.27
CA VAL A 36 -8.08 -5.61 -12.67
C VAL A 36 -7.25 -4.64 -13.51
N ILE A 37 -7.22 -4.82 -14.83
CA ILE A 37 -6.50 -3.95 -15.76
C ILE A 37 -7.05 -2.52 -15.71
N SER A 38 -8.39 -2.37 -15.69
CA SER A 38 -9.03 -1.05 -15.60
C SER A 38 -8.75 -0.35 -14.27
N MET A 39 -8.73 -1.09 -13.17
CA MET A 39 -8.36 -0.57 -11.85
C MET A 39 -6.89 -0.16 -11.80
N ALA A 40 -5.99 -1.01 -12.31
CA ALA A 40 -4.56 -0.73 -12.42
C ALA A 40 -4.30 0.55 -13.24
N ALA A 41 -4.92 0.66 -14.41
CA ALA A 41 -4.78 1.85 -15.26
C ALA A 41 -5.32 3.13 -14.58
N SER A 42 -6.39 3.01 -13.81
CA SER A 42 -6.95 4.14 -13.06
C SER A 42 -6.01 4.56 -11.93
N ALA A 43 -5.47 3.61 -11.17
CA ALA A 43 -4.53 3.85 -10.08
C ALA A 43 -3.23 4.50 -10.56
N VAL A 44 -2.66 4.01 -11.68
CA VAL A 44 -1.46 4.62 -12.30
C VAL A 44 -1.75 6.03 -12.79
N LYS A 45 -2.95 6.29 -13.31
CA LYS A 45 -3.35 7.62 -13.76
C LYS A 45 -3.51 8.60 -12.59
N GLU A 46 -4.03 8.15 -11.46
CA GLU A 46 -4.11 8.96 -10.23
C GLU A 46 -2.76 9.07 -9.53
N GLY A 47 -1.84 8.13 -9.79
CA GLY A 47 -0.50 8.07 -9.20
C GLY A 47 -0.47 7.57 -7.77
N SER A 48 -1.64 7.39 -7.15
CA SER A 48 -1.76 6.88 -5.78
C SER A 48 -3.09 6.17 -5.56
N VAL A 49 -3.12 5.25 -4.60
CA VAL A 49 -4.33 4.58 -4.12
C VAL A 49 -4.40 4.69 -2.61
N THR A 50 -5.58 5.02 -2.09
CA THR A 50 -5.83 5.04 -0.65
C THR A 50 -6.07 3.62 -0.17
N GLY A 51 -5.20 3.13 0.71
CA GLY A 51 -5.24 1.79 1.27
C GLY A 51 -5.58 1.76 2.76
N HIS A 52 -5.49 0.57 3.34
CA HIS A 52 -5.53 0.39 4.79
C HIS A 52 -4.09 0.33 5.34
N PRO A 53 -3.81 0.87 6.54
CA PRO A 53 -4.73 1.57 7.44
C PRO A 53 -5.19 2.91 6.86
N TYR A 54 -6.46 3.25 7.06
CA TYR A 54 -7.03 4.48 6.49
C TYR A 54 -6.71 5.69 7.40
N PRO A 55 -6.32 6.86 6.86
CA PRO A 55 -6.14 7.21 5.45
C PRO A 55 -4.66 7.23 5.02
N THR A 56 -4.06 6.08 4.70
CA THR A 56 -2.72 6.01 4.09
C THR A 56 -2.84 5.95 2.57
N SER A 57 -2.13 6.86 1.88
CA SER A 57 -2.02 6.87 0.42
C SER A 57 -0.72 6.20 0.01
N TYR A 58 -0.81 5.25 -0.91
CA TYR A 58 0.34 4.55 -1.47
C TYR A 58 0.57 5.00 -2.91
N ASP A 59 1.80 5.35 -3.25
CA ASP A 59 2.18 5.63 -4.64
C ASP A 59 2.07 4.37 -5.49
N ILE A 60 1.39 4.48 -6.63
CA ILE A 60 1.18 3.37 -7.57
C ILE A 60 1.80 3.74 -8.91
N THR A 61 2.73 2.92 -9.37
CA THR A 61 3.48 3.15 -10.61
C THR A 61 3.29 2.04 -11.62
N ASP A 62 3.32 0.79 -11.17
CA ASP A 62 3.16 -0.39 -12.02
C ASP A 62 2.58 -1.58 -11.24
N PRO A 63 1.28 -1.53 -10.92
CA PRO A 63 0.62 -2.58 -10.14
C PRO A 63 0.53 -3.90 -10.90
N LEU A 64 0.78 -3.94 -12.21
CA LEU A 64 0.77 -5.18 -12.98
C LEU A 64 2.07 -5.97 -12.84
N HIS A 65 3.19 -5.32 -12.50
CA HIS A 65 4.47 -5.99 -12.26
C HIS A 65 4.88 -5.98 -10.78
N ASN A 66 4.22 -5.15 -9.95
CA ASN A 66 4.50 -5.02 -8.54
C ASN A 66 3.38 -5.62 -7.66
N ILE A 67 3.70 -6.71 -6.97
CA ILE A 67 2.77 -7.43 -6.09
C ILE A 67 2.30 -6.64 -4.89
N SER A 68 3.12 -5.75 -4.34
CA SER A 68 2.72 -4.89 -3.23
C SER A 68 1.69 -3.86 -3.68
N GLU A 69 1.89 -3.25 -4.85
CA GLU A 69 0.95 -2.29 -5.42
C GLU A 69 -0.37 -2.97 -5.83
N MET A 70 -0.31 -4.16 -6.42
CA MET A 70 -1.49 -4.98 -6.71
C MET A 70 -2.26 -5.33 -5.43
N ALA A 71 -1.56 -5.67 -4.35
CA ALA A 71 -2.18 -5.99 -3.06
C ALA A 71 -2.91 -4.78 -2.47
N VAL A 72 -2.35 -3.57 -2.56
CA VAL A 72 -3.04 -2.34 -2.14
C VAL A 72 -4.29 -2.10 -2.97
N LEU A 73 -4.17 -2.20 -4.30
CA LEU A 73 -5.26 -1.99 -5.25
C LEU A 73 -6.46 -2.93 -4.99
N LEU A 74 -6.17 -4.20 -4.72
CA LEU A 74 -7.19 -5.23 -4.48
C LEU A 74 -7.70 -5.23 -3.03
N GLY A 75 -6.86 -4.85 -2.08
CA GLY A 75 -7.14 -4.88 -0.64
C GLY A 75 -8.22 -3.89 -0.21
N GLN A 76 -8.57 -2.91 -1.05
CA GLN A 76 -9.66 -1.97 -0.80
C GLN A 76 -11.05 -2.63 -0.86
N ASP A 77 -11.22 -3.60 -1.75
CA ASP A 77 -12.53 -4.14 -2.15
C ASP A 77 -12.66 -5.66 -1.92
N TRP A 78 -11.53 -6.38 -1.84
CA TRP A 78 -11.49 -7.84 -1.73
C TRP A 78 -10.61 -8.34 -0.58
N ILE A 79 -10.94 -9.53 -0.08
CA ILE A 79 -10.13 -10.27 0.87
C ILE A 79 -8.91 -10.83 0.14
N LEU A 80 -7.73 -10.34 0.51
CA LEU A 80 -6.46 -10.75 -0.08
C LEU A 80 -6.15 -12.22 0.22
N SER A 81 -5.55 -12.89 -0.77
CA SER A 81 -4.94 -14.22 -0.55
C SER A 81 -3.64 -14.07 0.24
N GLU A 82 -3.18 -15.14 0.89
CA GLU A 82 -1.99 -15.12 1.77
C GLU A 82 -0.76 -14.46 1.11
N ASP A 83 -0.46 -14.80 -0.13
CA ASP A 83 0.63 -14.21 -0.94
C ASP A 83 0.51 -12.69 -1.10
N LEU A 84 -0.70 -12.19 -1.39
CA LEU A 84 -0.98 -10.76 -1.52
C LEU A 84 -0.99 -10.06 -0.16
N ALA A 85 -1.51 -10.72 0.88
CA ALA A 85 -1.55 -10.17 2.23
C ALA A 85 -0.13 -10.05 2.81
N SER A 86 0.76 -11.01 2.53
CA SER A 86 2.17 -10.94 2.94
C SER A 86 2.97 -9.91 2.13
N ALA A 87 2.59 -9.67 0.87
CA ALA A 87 3.18 -8.63 0.04
C ALA A 87 2.60 -7.24 0.29
N TYR A 88 1.51 -7.14 1.06
CA TYR A 88 0.91 -5.87 1.41
C TYR A 88 1.96 -5.03 2.15
N PRO A 89 2.15 -3.75 1.77
CA PRO A 89 3.03 -2.87 2.50
C PRO A 89 2.45 -2.67 3.90
N ALA A 90 2.88 -3.50 4.84
CA ALA A 90 2.83 -3.15 6.25
C ALA A 90 3.56 -1.82 6.35
N GLU A 91 2.96 -0.86 7.05
CA GLU A 91 3.70 0.33 7.45
C GLU A 91 5.04 -0.19 7.97
N GLU A 92 6.15 0.26 7.39
CA GLU A 92 7.37 0.25 8.17
C GLU A 92 6.93 0.92 9.46
N ASP A 93 6.86 0.13 10.51
CA ASP A 93 6.63 0.56 11.87
C ASP A 93 7.73 1.59 12.07
N THR A 94 7.44 2.85 11.74
CA THR A 94 8.18 3.98 12.25
C THR A 94 7.79 4.04 13.71
N ASP A 95 8.25 3.03 14.47
CA ASP A 95 8.97 3.17 15.72
C ASP A 95 10.19 4.07 15.45
N THR A 96 9.97 5.26 14.87
CA THR A 96 10.73 6.41 15.27
C THR A 96 10.21 6.68 16.66
N ALA A 97 10.86 6.05 17.63
CA ALA A 97 10.95 6.53 18.98
C ALA A 97 11.31 8.03 18.93
N ILE A 98 10.30 8.89 18.78
CA ILE A 98 10.34 10.22 19.35
C ILE A 98 10.29 9.92 20.83
N PHE A 99 11.44 9.76 21.49
CA PHE A 99 11.72 9.85 22.94
C PHE A 99 12.98 9.03 23.26
N ALA A 100 14.16 9.64 23.10
CA ALA A 100 15.22 9.65 24.12
C ALA A 100 16.51 10.23 23.52
N GLY A 101 16.86 11.43 23.98
CA GLY A 101 18.07 12.15 23.61
C GLY A 101 18.15 13.46 24.36
N GLU A 102 18.11 13.34 25.69
CA GLU A 102 18.55 14.29 26.70
C GLU A 102 19.62 15.27 26.19
N ASP A 103 19.28 16.55 26.02
CA ASP A 103 20.27 17.62 26.04
C ASP A 103 19.77 18.70 26.99
N GLY A 104 20.29 18.61 28.22
CA GLY A 104 20.24 19.68 29.17
C GLY A 104 20.99 20.88 28.61
N ILE A 105 20.24 21.89 28.20
CA ILE A 105 20.73 23.26 28.15
C ILE A 105 19.90 24.07 29.14
N GLU A 106 20.34 24.01 30.40
CA GLU A 106 20.19 25.10 31.36
C GLU A 106 20.69 26.38 30.67
N HIS A 107 19.76 27.21 30.19
CA HIS A 107 20.09 28.59 29.89
C HIS A 107 20.01 29.37 31.19
N ASP A 108 21.10 29.27 31.97
CA ASP A 108 21.42 30.22 33.04
C ASP A 108 21.53 31.62 32.41
N ILE A 109 20.47 32.40 32.57
CA ILE A 109 20.48 33.83 32.27
C ILE A 109 20.68 34.60 33.57
N SER A 110 21.86 34.48 34.18
CA SER A 110 22.26 35.37 35.28
C SER A 110 23.67 35.94 35.13
N LYS A 111 23.70 37.14 34.49
CA LYS A 111 24.70 38.22 34.64
C LYS A 111 26.07 37.91 34.01
N GLN A 112 26.78 38.82 33.32
CA GLN A 112 27.07 40.22 33.67
C GLN A 112 27.93 40.87 32.55
N ILE A 113 28.07 42.22 32.62
CA ILE A 113 29.08 43.13 32.01
C ILE A 113 28.89 43.41 30.48
N LEU A 114 28.86 44.63 29.90
CA LEU A 114 29.44 45.95 30.21
C LEU A 114 28.86 47.05 29.27
N HIS A 115 28.18 48.08 29.82
CA HIS A 115 28.41 49.50 29.51
C HIS A 115 27.60 50.40 30.47
#